data_AF-A0A2X2XH36-F1
#
_entry.id   AF-A0A2X2XH36-F1
#
_cell.length_a   1.000
_cell.length_b   1.000
_cell.length_c   1.000
_cell.angle_alpha   90.00
_cell.angle_beta   90.00
_cell.angle_gamma   90.00
#
_symmetry.space_group_name_H-M   'P 1'
#
loop_
_entity.id
_entity.type
_entity.pdbx_description
1 polymer ?
#
loop_
_entity_poly.entity_id
_entity_poly.type
_entity_poly.pdbx_seq_one_letter_code
_entity_poly.pdbx_strand_id
1 'polypeptide(L)'
;MKVNDRYVMDPSPIPKFDNPKMNMMPALQLFGAGREKRIYAVPPWTRVESLDFDDHPFTVQTWDEPCAICGSTHSYLDEVVLDDTGKRMFVCSDTDYCRQQSEALSK
;
A
#
# COMPACT_ATOMS: atom_id res chain seq x y z
N MET A 1 -12.38 6.25 -2.29
CA MET A 1 -11.52 7.46 -2.26
C MET A 1 -12.17 8.55 -3.10
N LYS A 2 -12.07 9.83 -2.72
CA LYS A 2 -12.54 10.96 -3.53
C LYS A 2 -11.41 11.40 -4.48
N VAL A 3 -11.67 11.38 -5.78
CA VAL A 3 -10.71 11.73 -6.83
C VAL A 3 -11.14 13.04 -7.49
N ASN A 4 -10.20 13.97 -7.60
CA ASN A 4 -10.40 15.31 -8.18
C ASN A 4 -11.66 16.00 -7.63
N ASP A 5 -11.85 15.89 -6.31
CA ASP A 5 -12.97 16.47 -5.54
C ASP A 5 -14.37 16.15 -6.08
N ARG A 6 -14.52 15.07 -6.85
CA ARG A 6 -15.78 14.77 -7.54
C ARG A 6 -16.21 13.32 -7.47
N TYR A 7 -15.41 12.40 -8.00
CA TYR A 7 -15.81 11.00 -8.10
C TYR A 7 -15.35 10.22 -6.88
N VAL A 8 -16.24 9.41 -6.32
CA VAL A 8 -15.83 8.34 -5.40
C VAL A 8 -15.36 7.16 -6.26
N MET A 9 -14.13 6.73 -6.03
CA MET A 9 -13.43 5.69 -6.77
C MET A 9 -13.00 4.56 -5.83
N ASP A 10 -13.09 3.33 -6.33
CA ASP A 10 -12.46 2.13 -5.76
C ASP A 10 -10.99 2.07 -6.25
N PRO A 11 -9.99 2.01 -5.35
CA PRO A 11 -8.58 1.99 -5.73
C PRO A 11 -8.05 0.60 -6.12
N SER A 12 -8.92 -0.37 -6.43
CA SER A 12 -8.63 -1.80 -6.54
C SER A 12 -8.28 -2.42 -5.17
N PRO A 13 -8.02 -3.74 -5.05
CA PRO A 13 -7.80 -4.40 -3.76
C PRO A 13 -6.38 -4.14 -3.19
N ILE A 14 -5.89 -2.90 -3.30
CA ILE A 14 -4.67 -2.47 -2.60
C ILE A 14 -4.98 -2.27 -1.11
N PRO A 15 -4.03 -2.50 -0.21
CA PRO A 15 -4.22 -2.21 1.20
C PRO A 15 -4.40 -0.70 1.41
N LYS A 16 -5.16 -0.31 2.44
CA LYS A 16 -5.31 1.11 2.83
C LYS A 16 -3.96 1.80 3.11
N PHE A 17 -2.91 1.04 3.43
CA PHE A 17 -1.53 1.51 3.52
C PHE A 17 -1.04 2.21 2.25
N ASP A 18 -1.49 1.77 1.06
CA ASP A 18 -1.04 2.31 -0.22
C ASP A 18 -1.86 3.50 -0.70
N ASN A 19 -3.05 3.73 -0.14
CA ASN A 19 -3.93 4.85 -0.51
C ASN A 19 -3.22 6.22 -0.54
N PRO A 20 -2.40 6.61 0.47
CA PRO A 20 -1.72 7.91 0.45
C PRO A 20 -0.75 8.07 -0.72
N LYS A 21 -0.21 6.97 -1.26
CA LYS A 21 0.75 7.00 -2.38
C LYS A 21 0.09 7.52 -3.66
N MET A 22 -1.23 7.38 -3.81
CA MET A 22 -1.98 7.78 -5.00
C MET A 22 -2.17 9.29 -5.12
N ASN A 23 -2.13 10.02 -4.00
CA ASN A 23 -2.38 11.46 -3.97
C ASN A 23 -1.22 12.23 -4.60
N MET A 24 -1.50 13.08 -5.58
CA MET A 24 -0.49 13.89 -6.27
C MET A 24 0.66 13.06 -6.86
N MET A 25 0.42 11.80 -7.24
CA MET A 25 1.43 10.93 -7.81
C MET A 25 1.87 11.42 -9.20
N PRO A 26 3.17 11.43 -9.54
CA PRO A 26 3.65 11.85 -10.86
C PRO A 26 3.35 10.84 -11.98
N ALA A 27 3.17 9.57 -11.65
CA ALA A 27 2.83 8.52 -12.61
C ALA A 27 1.33 8.50 -12.96
N LEU A 28 1.01 8.11 -14.19
CA LEU A 28 -0.37 7.83 -14.62
C LEU A 28 -0.83 6.50 -14.01
N GLN A 29 -2.01 6.49 -13.38
CA GLN A 29 -2.60 5.29 -12.81
C GLN A 29 -3.80 4.85 -13.65
N LEU A 30 -3.82 3.60 -14.10
CA LEU A 30 -4.87 3.00 -14.92
C LEU A 30 -5.46 1.78 -14.20
N PHE A 31 -6.78 1.69 -14.18
CA PHE A 31 -7.53 0.63 -13.52
C PHE A 31 -8.47 -0.05 -14.51
N GLY A 32 -8.45 -1.38 -14.53
CA GLY A 32 -9.28 -2.19 -15.41
C GLY A 32 -10.01 -3.29 -14.65
N ALA A 33 -11.34 -3.30 -14.74
CA ALA A 33 -12.20 -4.36 -14.22
C ALA A 33 -12.79 -5.14 -15.41
N GLY A 34 -12.08 -6.19 -15.84
CA GLY A 34 -12.34 -6.87 -17.12
C GLY A 34 -13.68 -7.61 -17.16
N ARG A 35 -14.07 -8.25 -16.06
CA ARG A 35 -15.35 -8.97 -15.95
C ARG A 35 -16.53 -7.99 -15.91
N GLU A 36 -16.33 -6.84 -15.27
CA GLU A 36 -17.30 -5.77 -15.07
C GLU A 36 -17.36 -4.79 -16.26
N LYS A 37 -16.43 -4.93 -17.22
CA LYS A 37 -16.30 -4.09 -18.42
C LYS A 37 -16.19 -2.61 -18.04
N ARG A 38 -15.25 -2.27 -17.15
CA ARG A 38 -14.97 -0.89 -16.74
C ARG A 38 -13.47 -0.58 -16.82
N ILE A 39 -13.16 0.64 -17.24
CA ILE A 39 -11.82 1.22 -17.21
C ILE A 39 -11.95 2.61 -16.60
N TYR A 40 -11.02 2.97 -15.72
CA TYR A 40 -10.92 4.30 -15.12
C TYR A 40 -9.46 4.64 -14.85
N ALA A 41 -9.17 5.92 -14.61
CA ALA A 41 -7.81 6.41 -14.50
C ALA A 41 -7.72 7.57 -13.50
N VAL A 42 -6.53 7.71 -12.90
CA VAL A 42 -6.12 8.89 -12.14
C VAL A 42 -4.92 9.50 -12.87
N PRO A 43 -5.08 10.68 -13.50
CA PRO A 43 -3.98 11.38 -14.14
C PRO A 43 -2.87 11.76 -13.13
N PRO A 44 -1.63 12.01 -13.61
CA PRO A 44 -0.58 12.59 -12.80
C PRO A 44 -1.02 13.83 -12.03
N TRP A 45 -0.50 14.01 -10.82
CA TRP A 45 -0.73 15.18 -9.97
C TRP A 45 -2.22 15.45 -9.66
N THR A 46 -3.05 14.41 -9.65
CA THR A 46 -4.46 14.52 -9.28
C THR A 46 -4.61 14.37 -7.76
N ARG A 47 -5.46 15.22 -7.16
CA ARG A 47 -5.86 15.08 -5.76
C ARG A 47 -6.66 13.79 -5.55
N VAL A 48 -6.20 12.96 -4.64
CA VAL A 48 -6.85 11.70 -4.24
C VAL A 48 -6.88 11.62 -2.72
N GLU A 49 -8.07 11.49 -2.14
CA GLU A 49 -8.25 11.48 -0.69
C GLU A 49 -9.04 10.24 -0.26
N SER A 50 -8.57 9.53 0.76
CA SER A 50 -9.38 8.52 1.42
C SER A 50 -10.61 9.18 2.07
N LEU A 51 -11.71 8.44 2.17
CA LEU A 51 -12.86 8.91 2.93
C LEU A 51 -12.59 8.63 4.42
N ASP A 52 -12.75 9.64 5.24
CA ASP A 52 -12.68 9.59 6.70
C ASP A 52 -13.63 10.62 7.31
N PHE A 53 -13.61 10.74 8.64
CA PHE A 53 -14.40 11.71 9.40
C PHE A 53 -13.48 12.47 10.36
N ASP A 54 -13.86 13.69 10.73
CA ASP A 54 -13.06 14.52 11.65
C ASP A 54 -12.82 13.84 13.01
N ASP A 55 -13.77 13.02 13.47
CA ASP A 55 -13.68 12.25 14.71
C ASP A 55 -13.06 10.85 14.52
N HIS A 56 -12.89 10.40 13.27
CA HIS A 56 -12.30 9.10 12.90
C HIS A 56 -11.39 9.27 11.68
N PRO A 57 -10.20 9.86 11.87
CA PRO A 57 -9.29 10.15 10.76
C PRO A 57 -8.75 8.86 10.13
N PHE A 58 -8.35 8.96 8.86
CA PHE A 58 -7.76 7.84 8.14
C PHE A 58 -6.46 7.35 8.80
N THR A 59 -6.37 6.04 9.04
CA THR A 59 -5.17 5.37 9.58
C THR A 59 -4.71 4.24 8.68
N VAL A 60 -3.40 4.03 8.58
CA VAL A 60 -2.79 2.91 7.85
C VAL A 60 -2.45 1.75 8.77
N GLN A 61 -2.16 0.58 8.21
CA GLN A 61 -1.64 -0.55 8.99
C GLN A 61 -0.28 -0.22 9.59
N THR A 62 -0.05 -0.72 10.81
CA THR A 62 1.23 -0.65 11.52
C THR A 62 1.53 -2.02 12.12
N TRP A 63 2.80 -2.31 12.31
CA TRP A 63 3.30 -3.52 12.95
C TRP A 63 4.29 -3.15 14.04
N ASP A 64 4.35 -3.94 15.09
CA ASP A 64 5.35 -3.78 16.16
C ASP A 64 6.74 -4.25 15.68
N GLU A 65 6.77 -5.21 14.76
CA GLU A 65 7.99 -5.83 14.24
C GLU A 65 8.46 -5.16 12.93
N PRO A 66 9.79 -4.97 12.75
CA PRO A 66 10.35 -4.64 11.44
C PRO A 66 10.33 -5.86 10.51
N CYS A 67 10.61 -5.63 9.22
CA CYS A 67 10.89 -6.71 8.28
C CYS A 67 12.07 -7.57 8.77
N ALA A 68 11.86 -8.87 8.93
CA ALA A 68 12.86 -9.82 9.42
C ALA A 68 14.05 -10.04 8.45
N ILE A 69 13.95 -9.58 7.19
CA ILE A 69 15.00 -9.73 6.17
C ILE A 69 15.84 -8.46 6.08
N CYS A 70 15.22 -7.31 5.82
CA CYS A 70 15.93 -6.05 5.55
C CYS A 70 15.80 -5.02 6.67
N GLY A 71 15.09 -5.31 7.77
CA GLY A 71 14.93 -4.40 8.90
C GLY A 71 14.00 -3.20 8.67
N SER A 72 13.35 -3.09 7.51
CA SER A 72 12.45 -1.96 7.20
C SER A 72 11.25 -1.88 8.16
N THR A 73 10.98 -0.68 8.67
CA THR A 73 9.81 -0.31 9.50
C THR A 73 8.79 0.54 8.73
N HIS A 74 9.00 0.76 7.43
CA HIS A 74 8.20 1.67 6.59
C HIS A 74 7.51 0.96 5.40
N SER A 75 7.55 -0.37 5.39
CA SER A 75 6.99 -1.22 4.34
C SER A 75 5.72 -1.90 4.83
N TYR A 76 4.81 -2.21 3.90
CA TYR A 76 3.73 -3.15 4.18
C TYR A 76 4.31 -4.55 4.44
N LEU A 77 3.89 -5.20 5.51
CA LEU A 77 4.46 -6.50 5.91
C LEU A 77 3.46 -7.65 5.69
N ASP A 78 3.97 -8.72 5.09
CA ASP A 78 3.33 -10.02 5.01
C ASP A 78 3.67 -10.83 6.27
N GLU A 79 2.67 -11.49 6.82
CA GLU A 79 2.82 -12.41 7.95
C GLU A 79 3.03 -13.84 7.44
N VAL A 80 4.19 -14.42 7.77
CA VAL A 80 4.56 -15.79 7.41
C VAL A 80 4.50 -16.66 8.67
N VAL A 81 3.61 -17.65 8.66
CA VAL A 81 3.52 -18.67 9.71
C VAL A 81 4.65 -19.68 9.52
N LEU A 82 5.48 -19.87 10.55
CA LEU A 82 6.69 -20.70 10.47
C LEU A 82 6.50 -22.10 11.04
N ASP A 83 5.60 -22.28 11.99
CA ASP A 83 5.31 -23.58 12.60
C ASP A 83 3.87 -23.66 13.15
N ASP A 84 3.48 -24.86 13.55
CA ASP A 84 2.16 -25.16 14.13
C ASP A 84 2.05 -24.74 15.61
N THR A 85 3.16 -24.28 16.21
CA THR A 85 3.23 -23.85 17.62
C THR A 85 3.12 -22.34 17.80
N GLY A 86 2.88 -21.61 16.70
CA GLY A 86 2.56 -20.18 16.72
C GLY A 86 3.73 -19.25 16.40
N LYS A 87 4.87 -19.76 15.95
CA LYS A 87 5.99 -18.89 15.49
C LYS A 87 5.64 -18.24 14.16
N ARG A 88 5.92 -16.94 14.06
CA ARG A 88 5.61 -16.12 12.89
C ARG A 88 6.79 -15.21 12.54
N MET A 89 6.78 -14.71 11.32
CA MET A 89 7.78 -13.79 10.79
C MET A 89 7.08 -12.74 9.95
N PHE A 90 7.50 -11.48 10.06
CA PHE A 90 6.99 -10.39 9.25
C PHE A 90 8.05 -9.99 8.22
N VAL A 91 7.66 -9.92 6.94
CA VAL A 91 8.58 -9.60 5.83
C VAL A 91 7.93 -8.58 4.90
N CYS A 92 8.73 -7.78 4.20
CA CYS A 92 8.21 -6.85 3.20
C CYS A 92 7.39 -7.58 2.14
N SER A 93 6.18 -7.10 1.87
CA SER A 93 5.37 -7.57 0.75
C SER A 93 5.97 -7.19 -0.61
N ASP A 94 6.56 -5.98 -0.69
CA ASP A 94 7.37 -5.56 -1.83
C ASP A 94 8.77 -6.18 -1.75
N THR A 95 8.98 -7.25 -2.52
CA THR A 95 10.23 -8.01 -2.54
C THR A 95 11.37 -7.29 -3.27
N ASP A 96 11.07 -6.41 -4.24
CA ASP A 96 12.10 -5.61 -4.91
C ASP A 96 12.63 -4.52 -3.97
N TYR A 97 11.73 -3.79 -3.30
CA TYR A 97 12.11 -2.87 -2.24
C TYR A 97 12.92 -3.57 -1.14
N CYS A 98 12.47 -4.75 -0.68
CA CYS A 98 13.17 -5.53 0.35
C CYS A 98 14.62 -5.86 -0.05
N ARG A 99 14.81 -6.32 -1.29
CA ARG A 99 16.13 -6.64 -1.84
C ARG A 99 17.03 -5.41 -1.90
N GLN A 100 16.54 -4.28 -2.42
CA GLN A 100 17.30 -3.03 -2.50
C GLN A 100 17.75 -2.56 -1.11
N GLN A 101 16.87 -2.60 -0.11
CA GLN A 101 17.21 -2.23 1.26
C GLN A 101 18.28 -3.16 1.87
N SER A 102 18.17 -4.47 1.64
CA SER A 102 19.13 -5.46 2.13
C SER A 102 20.52 -5.30 1.48
N GLU A 103 20.55 -5.06 0.16
CA GLU A 103 21.79 -4.79 -0.59
C GLU A 103 22.45 -3.48 -0.12
N ALA A 104 21.67 -2.47 0.28
CA ALA A 104 22.20 -1.22 0.82
C ALA A 104 22.80 -1.38 2.23
N LEU A 105 22.20 -2.24 3.07
CA LEU A 105 22.71 -2.54 4.42
C LEU A 105 23.97 -3.41 4.42
N SER A 106 24.21 -4.15 3.33
CA SER A 106 25.38 -5.02 3.17
C SER A 106 26.62 -4.27 2.65
N LYS A 107 26.51 -2.97 2.35
CA LYS A 107 27.59 -2.09 1.93
C LYS A 107 28.09 -1.25 3.09
#